data_AF-A0A388PZF4-F1
#
_entry.id   AF-A0A388PZF4-F1
#
_cell.length_a   1.000
_cell.length_b   1.000
_cell.length_c   1.000
_cell.angle_alpha   90.00
_cell.angle_beta   90.00
_cell.angle_gamma   90.00
#
_symmetry.space_group_name_H-M   'P 1'
#
loop_
_entity.id
_entity.type
_entity.pdbx_description
1 polymer ?
#
loop_
_entity_poly.entity_id
_entity_poly.type
_entity_poly.pdbx_seq_one_letter_code
_entity_poly.pdbx_strand_id
1 'polypeptide(L)'
;MSSPGIKSLVAPNAPIRFRASSSLYGCAVFPIGIDKNINRNLTYIFNDMDRPLLWLVGEADTECLPAEDIGIIKDFQERKLPIEYHTYKDAYHCWNCVHKNNLNRTLYYYGKPVSNLYRYDEIVTNDSIKRSLDFFDKHK
;
A
#
# COMPACT_ATOMS: atom_id res chain seq x y z
N MET A 1 -0.27 12.38 0.81
CA MET A 1 -1.31 13.25 1.41
C MET A 1 -2.65 12.61 1.17
N SER A 2 -3.39 12.23 2.23
CA SER A 2 -4.79 11.83 2.05
C SER A 2 -5.64 13.07 1.75
N SER A 3 -6.68 12.93 0.92
CA SER A 3 -7.54 14.07 0.59
C SER A 3 -8.15 14.66 1.87
N PRO A 4 -8.51 15.96 1.90
CA PRO A 4 -9.15 16.57 3.07
C PRO A 4 -10.37 15.78 3.58
N GLY A 5 -11.14 15.17 2.67
CA GLY A 5 -12.27 14.31 3.00
C GLY A 5 -11.89 12.98 3.67
N ILE A 6 -10.76 12.38 3.29
CA ILE A 6 -10.25 11.19 4.00
C ILE A 6 -9.77 11.60 5.40
N LYS A 7 -9.06 12.73 5.53
CA LYS A 7 -8.56 13.22 6.83
C LYS A 7 -9.70 13.46 7.83
N SER A 8 -10.83 14.00 7.39
CA SER A 8 -12.02 14.17 8.25
C SER A 8 -12.68 12.86 8.68
N LEU A 9 -12.41 11.74 8.01
CA LEU A 9 -12.97 10.42 8.32
C LEU A 9 -11.99 9.52 9.11
N VAL A 10 -10.67 9.79 9.03
CA VAL A 10 -9.66 8.97 9.72
C VAL A 10 -9.08 9.62 10.97
N ALA A 11 -9.29 10.94 11.18
CA ALA A 11 -8.77 11.65 12.33
C ALA A 11 -9.24 11.02 13.67
N PRO A 12 -8.44 11.11 14.75
CA PRO A 12 -8.77 10.52 16.05
C PRO A 12 -10.16 10.88 16.58
N ASN A 13 -10.61 12.10 16.29
CA ASN A 13 -11.87 12.67 16.78
C ASN A 13 -12.97 12.73 15.71
N ALA A 14 -12.81 12.03 14.58
CA ALA A 14 -13.82 12.04 13.54
C ALA A 14 -15.14 11.39 14.05
N PRO A 15 -16.31 11.97 13.72
CA PRO A 15 -17.61 11.48 14.23
C PRO A 15 -17.97 10.10 13.67
N ILE A 16 -17.41 9.74 12.51
CA ILE A 16 -17.51 8.41 11.90
C ILE A 16 -16.09 8.01 11.51
N ARG A 17 -15.50 7.09 12.28
CA ARG A 17 -14.19 6.50 12.00
C ARG A 17 -14.36 5.09 11.46
N PHE A 18 -13.56 4.74 10.45
CA PHE A 18 -13.48 3.35 9.99
C PHE A 18 -12.91 2.47 11.11
N ARG A 19 -13.48 1.26 11.27
CA ARG A 19 -13.02 0.30 12.29
C ARG A 19 -11.70 -0.37 11.91
N ALA A 20 -11.46 -0.52 10.60
CA ALA A 20 -10.26 -1.13 10.04
C ALA A 20 -10.04 -0.60 8.61
N SER A 21 -8.81 -0.71 8.10
CA SER A 21 -8.43 -0.34 6.73
C SER A 21 -7.70 -1.49 6.06
N SER A 22 -7.86 -1.65 4.74
CA SER A 22 -7.07 -2.60 3.95
C SER A 22 -6.54 -1.88 2.72
N SER A 23 -5.26 -2.07 2.42
CA SER A 23 -4.63 -1.59 1.19
C SER A 23 -4.42 -2.76 0.24
N LEU A 24 -4.83 -2.58 -1.01
CA LEU A 24 -4.29 -3.34 -2.13
C LEU A 24 -3.05 -2.59 -2.62
N TYR A 25 -1.98 -3.33 -2.97
CA TYR A 25 -0.69 -2.81 -3.45
C TYR A 25 -0.18 -1.62 -2.60
N GLY A 26 -0.06 -1.84 -1.30
CA GLY A 26 0.30 -0.79 -0.35
C GLY A 26 1.73 -0.28 -0.53
N CYS A 27 1.93 1.04 -0.41
CA CYS A 27 3.25 1.66 -0.27
C CYS A 27 3.38 2.32 1.12
N ALA A 28 4.51 2.14 1.78
CA ALA A 28 4.86 2.83 3.02
C ALA A 28 5.56 4.16 2.74
N VAL A 29 6.51 4.19 1.79
CA VAL A 29 7.26 5.39 1.42
C VAL A 29 7.41 5.48 -0.09
N PHE A 30 7.09 6.66 -0.65
CA PHE A 30 7.61 7.02 -1.97
C PHE A 30 8.91 7.81 -1.80
N PRO A 31 10.01 7.36 -2.41
CA PRO A 31 11.29 8.02 -2.20
C PRO A 31 11.35 9.37 -2.94
N ILE A 32 12.31 10.18 -2.51
CA ILE A 32 12.68 11.44 -3.15
C ILE A 32 12.86 11.28 -4.67
N GLY A 33 12.45 12.29 -5.44
CA GLY A 33 12.64 12.29 -6.89
C GLY A 33 11.61 11.50 -7.68
N ILE A 34 10.46 11.17 -7.06
CA ILE A 34 9.27 10.64 -7.77
C ILE A 34 8.64 11.62 -8.74
N ASP A 35 8.80 12.91 -8.46
CA ASP A 35 8.58 14.00 -9.39
C ASP A 35 9.73 14.99 -9.25
N LYS A 36 9.99 15.78 -10.30
CA LYS A 36 11.04 16.82 -10.30
C LYS A 36 10.88 17.84 -9.16
N ASN A 37 9.66 18.02 -8.67
CA ASN A 37 9.33 18.97 -7.61
C ASN A 37 9.31 18.33 -6.20
N ILE A 38 9.49 17.01 -6.09
CA ILE A 38 9.47 16.30 -4.80
C ILE A 38 10.90 16.01 -4.35
N ASN A 39 11.40 16.85 -3.44
CA ASN A 39 12.75 16.79 -2.88
C ASN A 39 12.82 16.13 -1.48
N ARG A 40 11.85 15.28 -1.16
CA ARG A 40 11.78 14.54 0.11
C ARG A 40 11.07 13.21 -0.07
N ASN A 41 11.31 12.29 0.85
CA ASN A 41 10.50 11.08 0.97
C ASN A 41 9.07 11.46 1.37
N LEU A 42 8.10 10.81 0.76
CA LEU A 42 6.69 10.94 1.11
C LEU A 42 6.25 9.68 1.85
N THR A 43 6.02 9.81 3.15
CA THR A 43 5.50 8.71 3.98
C THR A 43 3.98 8.61 3.84
N TYR A 44 3.48 7.40 3.65
CA TYR A 44 2.05 7.09 3.47
C TYR A 44 1.48 6.21 4.58
N ILE A 45 2.32 5.53 5.36
CA ILE A 45 1.93 4.78 6.54
C ILE A 45 2.47 5.46 7.81
N PHE A 46 1.61 5.66 8.80
CA PHE A 46 1.96 6.42 10.00
C PHE A 46 2.17 5.51 11.20
N ASN A 47 3.11 5.88 12.05
CA ASN A 47 3.56 5.08 13.18
C ASN A 47 2.75 5.30 14.47
N ASP A 48 1.64 6.03 14.36
CA ASP A 48 0.68 6.36 15.42
C ASP A 48 -0.71 5.76 15.16
N MET A 49 -0.79 4.76 14.27
CA MET A 49 -2.07 4.11 13.94
C MET A 49 -2.68 3.39 15.15
N ASP A 50 -3.96 3.70 15.40
CA ASP A 50 -4.78 3.12 16.48
C ASP A 50 -5.87 2.17 15.96
N ARG A 51 -5.91 1.94 14.64
CA ARG A 51 -6.88 1.06 13.97
C ARG A 51 -6.20 -0.02 13.15
N PRO A 52 -6.76 -1.24 13.12
CA PRO A 52 -6.29 -2.34 12.29
C PRO A 52 -6.05 -1.94 10.83
N LEU A 53 -4.86 -2.25 10.33
CA LEU A 53 -4.48 -2.13 8.92
C LEU A 53 -4.06 -3.51 8.37
N LEU A 54 -4.68 -3.92 7.26
CA LEU A 54 -4.18 -5.00 6.42
C LEU A 54 -3.41 -4.42 5.23
N TRP A 55 -2.09 -4.65 5.19
CA TRP A 55 -1.19 -4.21 4.14
C TRP A 55 -0.89 -5.34 3.16
N LEU A 56 -1.56 -5.34 2.00
CA LEU A 56 -1.32 -6.31 0.93
C LEU A 56 -0.38 -5.72 -0.11
N VAL A 57 0.63 -6.49 -0.52
CA VAL A 57 1.63 -6.06 -1.50
C VAL A 57 2.02 -7.18 -2.45
N GLY A 58 2.45 -6.84 -3.66
CA GLY A 58 3.03 -7.79 -4.61
C GLY A 58 4.55 -7.72 -4.56
N GLU A 59 5.25 -8.86 -4.55
CA GLU A 59 6.72 -8.91 -4.45
C GLU A 59 7.42 -8.27 -5.66
N ALA A 60 6.82 -8.35 -6.85
CA ALA A 60 7.35 -7.79 -8.08
C ALA A 60 6.89 -6.35 -8.35
N ASP A 61 6.23 -5.72 -7.37
CA ASP A 61 5.83 -4.32 -7.43
C ASP A 61 7.06 -3.40 -7.43
N THR A 62 7.22 -2.64 -8.50
CA THR A 62 8.30 -1.64 -8.64
C THR A 62 7.81 -0.22 -8.43
N GLU A 63 6.51 -0.04 -8.17
CA GLU A 63 5.88 1.24 -7.86
C GLU A 63 5.96 1.55 -6.36
N CYS A 64 5.69 0.56 -5.50
CA CYS A 64 5.76 0.72 -4.04
C CYS A 64 7.09 0.28 -3.41
N LEU A 65 8.01 -0.33 -4.15
CA LEU A 65 9.30 -0.84 -3.63
C LEU A 65 9.15 -1.70 -2.33
N PRO A 66 8.38 -2.80 -2.36
CA PRO A 66 8.04 -3.62 -1.19
C PRO A 66 9.24 -4.12 -0.39
N ALA A 67 10.36 -4.40 -1.06
CA ALA A 67 11.59 -4.85 -0.42
C ALA A 67 12.19 -3.79 0.53
N GLU A 68 12.02 -2.51 0.21
CA GLU A 68 12.40 -1.39 1.08
C GLU A 68 11.34 -1.18 2.18
N ASP A 69 10.07 -1.23 1.81
CA ASP A 69 8.94 -0.96 2.71
C ASP A 69 8.73 -2.02 3.80
N ILE A 70 9.03 -3.30 3.53
CA ILE A 70 8.75 -4.40 4.46
C ILE A 70 9.48 -4.25 5.81
N GLY A 71 10.62 -3.56 5.83
CA GLY A 71 11.34 -3.26 7.08
C GLY A 71 10.50 -2.37 8.02
N ILE A 72 9.79 -1.39 7.47
CA ILE A 72 8.90 -0.48 8.23
C ILE A 72 7.72 -1.26 8.78
N ILE A 73 7.13 -2.14 7.98
CA ILE A 73 5.99 -2.97 8.40
C ILE A 73 6.38 -3.90 9.55
N LYS A 74 7.57 -4.50 9.49
CA LYS A 74 8.10 -5.34 10.56
C LYS A 74 8.38 -4.55 11.84
N ASP A 75 8.98 -3.36 11.76
CA ASP A 75 9.14 -2.45 12.92
C ASP A 75 7.78 -2.15 13.58
N PHE A 76 6.75 -1.90 12.77
CA PHE A 76 5.41 -1.61 13.31
C PHE A 76 4.82 -2.81 14.05
N GLN A 77 5.03 -4.03 13.56
CA GLN A 77 4.63 -5.25 14.26
C GLN A 77 5.40 -5.45 15.57
N GLU A 78 6.71 -5.21 15.59
CA GLU A 78 7.54 -5.27 16.80
C GLU A 78 7.06 -4.28 17.87
N ARG A 79 6.63 -3.09 17.42
CA ARG A 79 6.03 -2.04 18.26
C ARG A 79 4.58 -2.31 18.64
N LYS A 80 4.01 -3.46 18.25
CA LYS A 80 2.63 -3.88 18.52
C LYS A 80 1.58 -2.92 17.97
N LEU A 81 1.90 -2.21 16.88
CA LEU A 81 0.89 -1.47 16.14
C LEU A 81 -0.08 -2.48 15.48
N PRO A 82 -1.36 -2.12 15.32
CA PRO A 82 -2.38 -3.03 14.80
C PRO A 82 -2.25 -3.22 13.28
N ILE A 83 -1.19 -3.91 12.83
CA ILE A 83 -0.91 -4.13 11.41
C ILE A 83 -0.68 -5.61 11.09
N GLU A 84 -1.37 -6.06 10.04
CA GLU A 84 -1.21 -7.36 9.41
C GLU A 84 -0.73 -7.16 7.97
N TYR A 85 0.09 -8.06 7.44
CA TYR A 85 0.52 -7.96 6.06
C TYR A 85 0.52 -9.31 5.34
N HIS A 86 0.46 -9.23 4.01
CA HIS A 86 0.67 -10.38 3.16
C HIS A 86 1.38 -9.95 1.87
N THR A 87 2.40 -10.72 1.48
CA THR A 87 3.15 -10.52 0.24
C THR A 87 2.75 -11.60 -0.76
N TYR A 88 2.25 -11.16 -1.91
CA TYR A 88 1.98 -12.02 -3.05
C TYR A 88 3.25 -12.21 -3.88
N LYS A 89 3.74 -13.44 -3.91
CA LYS A 89 4.90 -13.81 -4.73
C LYS A 89 4.62 -13.54 -6.20
N ASP A 90 5.61 -12.99 -6.92
CA ASP A 90 5.57 -12.67 -8.36
C ASP A 90 4.47 -11.70 -8.82
N ALA A 91 3.67 -11.14 -7.89
CA ALA A 91 2.61 -10.19 -8.21
C ALA A 91 3.15 -8.77 -8.39
N TYR A 92 2.62 -8.06 -9.38
CA TYR A 92 2.99 -6.68 -9.73
C TYR A 92 2.01 -5.68 -9.14
N HIS A 93 2.33 -4.38 -9.21
CA HIS A 93 1.37 -3.32 -8.86
C HIS A 93 0.07 -3.45 -9.68
N CYS A 94 -1.06 -3.00 -9.13
CA CYS A 94 -2.35 -3.01 -9.83
C CYS A 94 -2.73 -4.42 -10.35
N TRP A 95 -2.47 -5.47 -9.57
CA TRP A 95 -2.73 -6.87 -9.97
C TRP A 95 -4.20 -7.14 -10.36
N ASN A 96 -5.13 -6.30 -9.94
CA ASN A 96 -6.56 -6.36 -10.26
C ASN A 96 -6.97 -5.47 -11.45
N CYS A 97 -6.03 -4.81 -12.13
CA CYS A 97 -6.30 -3.84 -13.19
C CYS A 97 -6.21 -4.47 -14.58
N VAL A 98 -7.27 -5.16 -15.01
CA VAL A 98 -7.34 -5.83 -16.33
C VAL A 98 -6.97 -4.89 -17.49
N HIS A 99 -7.45 -3.65 -17.47
CA HIS A 99 -7.21 -2.65 -18.51
C HIS A 99 -5.77 -2.14 -18.59
N LYS A 100 -4.93 -2.40 -17.57
CA LYS A 100 -3.50 -2.07 -17.56
C LYS A 100 -2.60 -3.27 -17.83
N ASN A 101 -3.16 -4.45 -18.10
CA ASN A 101 -2.35 -5.65 -18.28
C ASN A 101 -1.32 -5.46 -19.40
N ASN A 102 -0.06 -5.79 -19.12
CA ASN A 102 1.12 -5.59 -19.98
C ASN A 102 1.47 -4.13 -20.28
N LEU A 103 0.87 -3.15 -19.59
CA LEU A 103 1.28 -1.77 -19.69
C LEU A 103 2.62 -1.58 -18.97
N ASN A 104 3.62 -1.08 -19.69
CA ASN A 104 4.90 -0.67 -19.12
C ASN A 104 4.95 0.87 -19.07
N ARG A 105 5.42 1.42 -17.94
CA ARG A 105 5.63 2.85 -17.75
C ARG A 105 7.00 3.09 -17.12
N THR A 106 7.52 4.30 -17.32
CA THR A 106 8.70 4.76 -16.60
C THR A 106 8.26 5.57 -15.39
N LEU A 107 8.62 5.10 -14.20
CA LEU A 107 8.58 5.85 -12.95
C LEU A 107 9.96 6.44 -12.69
N TYR A 108 10.06 7.34 -11.72
CA TYR A 108 11.33 7.89 -11.27
C TYR A 108 11.46 7.69 -9.77
N TYR A 109 12.63 7.24 -9.32
CA TYR A 109 12.96 7.13 -7.89
C TYR A 109 14.41 7.53 -7.71
N TYR A 110 14.68 8.33 -6.68
CA TYR A 110 16.01 8.91 -6.45
C TYR A 110 16.56 9.65 -7.69
N GLY A 111 15.66 10.23 -8.51
CA GLY A 111 15.99 10.89 -9.78
C GLY A 111 16.39 9.95 -10.92
N LYS A 112 16.27 8.62 -10.75
CA LYS A 112 16.60 7.61 -11.76
C LYS A 112 15.33 6.98 -12.34
N PRO A 113 15.30 6.68 -13.65
CA PRO A 113 14.17 5.99 -14.26
C PRO A 113 14.08 4.54 -13.77
N VAL A 114 12.87 4.08 -13.46
CA VAL A 114 12.55 2.70 -13.09
C VAL A 114 11.42 2.21 -14.00
N SER A 115 11.60 1.03 -14.58
CA SER A 115 10.55 0.41 -15.41
C SER A 115 9.50 -0.20 -14.50
N ASN A 116 8.23 0.17 -14.69
CA ASN A 116 7.09 -0.36 -13.96
C ASN A 116 6.16 -1.09 -14.92
N LEU A 117 6.05 -2.40 -14.74
CA LEU A 117 5.17 -3.27 -15.53
C LEU A 117 3.92 -3.58 -14.70
N TYR A 118 2.75 -3.34 -15.27
CA TYR A 118 1.49 -3.79 -14.70
C TYR A 118 1.13 -5.16 -15.28
N ARG A 119 0.80 -6.12 -14.42
CA ARG A 119 0.29 -7.44 -14.83
C ARG A 119 -0.95 -7.78 -14.04
N TYR A 120 -2.01 -8.10 -14.77
CA TYR A 120 -3.24 -8.61 -14.18
C TYR A 120 -3.04 -10.06 -13.73
N ASP A 121 -3.50 -10.37 -12.52
CA ASP A 121 -3.50 -11.71 -11.95
C ASP A 121 -4.85 -11.96 -11.27
N GLU A 122 -5.65 -12.85 -11.86
CA GLU A 122 -6.99 -13.19 -11.36
C GLU A 122 -6.94 -13.91 -10.01
N ILE A 123 -5.95 -14.77 -9.79
CA ILE A 123 -5.80 -15.55 -8.56
C ILE A 123 -5.49 -14.61 -7.39
N VAL A 124 -4.50 -13.73 -7.58
CA VAL A 124 -4.13 -12.72 -6.58
C VAL A 124 -5.27 -11.73 -6.37
N THR A 125 -5.99 -11.36 -7.42
CA THR A 125 -7.19 -10.49 -7.31
C THR A 125 -8.24 -11.11 -6.39
N ASN A 126 -8.64 -12.34 -6.65
CA ASN A 126 -9.68 -13.02 -5.87
C ASN A 126 -9.25 -13.26 -4.42
N ASP A 127 -8.00 -13.69 -4.20
CA ASP A 127 -7.47 -13.90 -2.85
C ASP A 127 -7.36 -12.57 -2.07
N SER A 128 -6.90 -11.49 -2.71
CA SER A 128 -6.77 -10.19 -2.06
C SER A 128 -8.11 -9.61 -1.64
N ILE A 129 -9.15 -9.75 -2.48
CA ILE A 129 -10.53 -9.41 -2.13
C ILE A 129 -10.98 -10.22 -0.91
N LYS A 130 -10.77 -11.54 -0.95
CA LYS A 130 -11.14 -12.43 0.16
C LYS A 130 -10.47 -12.01 1.46
N ARG A 131 -9.16 -11.76 1.45
CA ARG A 131 -8.41 -11.33 2.66
C ARG A 131 -8.91 -10.01 3.21
N SER A 132 -9.18 -9.03 2.34
CA SER A 132 -9.73 -7.75 2.77
C SER A 132 -11.09 -7.92 3.44
N LEU A 133 -11.99 -8.72 2.84
CA LEU A 133 -13.31 -8.99 3.43
C LEU A 133 -13.19 -9.76 4.75
N ASP A 134 -12.39 -10.82 4.82
CA ASP A 134 -12.16 -11.57 6.05
C ASP A 134 -11.56 -10.69 7.16
N PHE A 135 -10.67 -9.76 6.80
CA PHE A 135 -10.07 -8.82 7.73
C PHE A 135 -11.08 -7.80 8.27
N PHE A 136 -11.92 -7.23 7.40
CA PHE A 136 -13.02 -6.39 7.86
C PHE A 136 -13.98 -7.20 8.73
N ASP A 137 -14.18 -8.47 8.41
CA ASP A 137 -15.06 -9.34 9.16
C ASP A 137 -14.58 -9.64 10.58
N LYS A 138 -13.25 -9.76 10.75
CA LYS A 138 -12.57 -9.88 12.04
C LYS A 138 -12.68 -8.61 12.90
N HIS A 139 -12.90 -7.45 12.29
CA HIS A 139 -12.87 -6.13 12.94
C HIS A 139 -14.19 -5.35 12.84
N LYS A 140 -15.32 -6.06 12.65
CA LYS A 140 -16.67 -5.49 12.57
C LYS A 140 -17.09 -4.70 13.80
#